data_AF-A0A6I4T0N7-F1
#
_entry.id   AF-A0A6I4T0N7-F1
#
_cell.length_a   1.000
_cell.length_b   1.000
_cell.length_c   1.000
_cell.angle_alpha   90.00
_cell.angle_beta   90.00
_cell.angle_gamma   90.00
#
_symmetry.space_group_name_H-M   'P 1'
#
loop_
_entity.id
_entity.type
_entity.pdbx_description
1 polymer ?
#
loop_
_entity_poly.entity_id
_entity_poly.type
_entity_poly.pdbx_seq_one_letter_code
_entity_poly.pdbx_strand_id
1 'polypeptide(L)'
;MLIFTLPAVLEGGQVDALGIAIVTMPLWYSFGITFAAALVIGLPLTAILRRWDCETAVNYGVLGALFGFLIPVMTFGIASDWLGLALTLAVPGTLAGAITATTWGYWREGLRWASDPEPPDQPAKPIHDLIH
;
A
#
# COMPACT_ATOMS: atom_id res chain seq x y z
N MET A 1 4.45 18.46 12.11
CA MET A 1 4.26 19.91 11.86
C MET A 1 2.87 20.30 11.37
N LEU A 2 2.15 19.46 10.59
CA LEU A 2 0.76 19.74 10.15
C LEU A 2 -0.23 19.98 11.31
N ILE A 3 -0.11 19.25 12.43
CA ILE A 3 -1.02 19.39 13.58
C ILE A 3 -0.91 20.76 14.27
N PHE A 4 0.26 21.40 14.21
CA PHE A 4 0.48 22.72 14.85
C PHE A 4 0.12 23.91 13.95
N THR A 5 0.00 23.69 12.64
CA THR A 5 -0.30 24.76 11.67
C THR A 5 -1.81 24.91 11.40
N LEU A 6 -2.59 23.85 11.59
CA LEU A 6 -4.05 23.86 11.41
C LEU A 6 -4.80 24.84 12.34
N PRO A 7 -4.50 24.94 13.66
CA PRO A 7 -5.19 25.87 14.55
C PRO A 7 -4.96 27.34 14.16
N ALA A 8 -3.72 27.69 13.78
CA ALA A 8 -3.33 29.05 13.40
C ALA A 8 -4.02 29.55 12.11
N VAL A 9 -4.37 28.64 11.20
CA VAL A 9 -5.13 28.96 9.98
C VAL A 9 -6.63 29.11 10.27
N LEU A 10 -7.15 28.43 11.30
CA LEU A 10 -8.57 28.47 11.68
C LEU A 10 -8.94 29.68 12.55
N GLU A 11 -7.98 30.30 13.25
CA GLU A 11 -8.19 31.45 14.15
C GLU A 11 -8.36 32.81 13.43
N GLY A 12 -8.63 32.82 12.12
CA GLY A 12 -8.96 34.04 11.38
C GLY A 12 -7.78 34.69 10.63
N GLY A 13 -6.65 33.98 10.50
CA GLY A 13 -5.60 34.35 9.56
C GLY A 13 -6.12 34.28 8.13
N GLN A 14 -5.90 35.32 7.34
CA GLN A 14 -6.28 35.35 5.92
C GLN A 14 -5.62 34.15 5.21
N VAL A 15 -6.44 33.18 4.78
CA VAL A 15 -5.96 31.94 4.17
C VAL A 15 -5.44 32.27 2.78
N ASP A 16 -4.15 32.59 2.70
CA ASP A 16 -3.48 32.88 1.44
C ASP A 16 -3.23 31.59 0.65
N ALA A 17 -3.17 31.69 -0.68
CA ALA A 17 -2.97 30.55 -1.59
C ALA A 17 -1.69 29.77 -1.25
N LEU A 18 -0.65 30.48 -0.79
CA LEU A 18 0.59 29.89 -0.31
C LEU A 18 0.39 28.99 0.92
N GLY A 19 -0.48 29.38 1.85
CA GLY A 19 -0.79 28.58 3.04
C GLY A 19 -1.47 27.25 2.69
N ILE A 20 -2.44 27.29 1.77
CA ILE A 20 -3.10 26.09 1.25
C ILE A 20 -2.11 25.17 0.53
N ALA A 21 -1.21 25.74 -0.28
CA ALA A 21 -0.19 24.98 -0.99
C ALA A 21 0.75 24.24 -0.03
N ILE A 22 1.21 24.89 1.04
CA ILE A 22 2.10 24.28 2.05
C ILE A 22 1.36 23.15 2.80
N VAL A 23 0.10 23.35 3.18
CA VAL A 23 -0.69 22.34 3.91
C VAL A 23 -0.98 21.12 3.03
N THR A 24 -1.24 21.31 1.74
CA THR A 24 -1.55 20.22 0.80
C THR A 24 -0.33 19.55 0.18
N MET A 25 0.85 20.19 0.23
CA MET A 25 2.08 19.67 -0.37
C MET A 25 2.42 18.23 0.05
N PRO A 26 2.39 17.86 1.34
CA PRO A 26 2.70 16.50 1.77
C PRO A 26 1.79 15.45 1.13
N LEU A 27 0.50 15.79 0.91
CA LEU A 27 -0.44 14.89 0.26
C LEU A 27 -0.03 14.62 -1.19
N TRP A 28 0.34 15.67 -1.94
CA TRP A 28 0.81 15.55 -3.32
C TRP A 28 2.11 14.76 -3.43
N TYR A 29 3.06 14.99 -2.52
CA TYR A 29 4.30 14.21 -2.48
C TYR A 29 4.03 12.75 -2.16
N SER A 30 3.23 12.45 -1.14
CA SER A 30 2.89 11.07 -0.79
C SER A 30 2.13 10.38 -1.93
N PHE A 31 1.19 11.07 -2.57
CA PHE A 31 0.47 10.54 -3.73
C PHE A 31 1.42 10.23 -4.88
N GLY A 32 2.26 11.19 -5.28
CA GLY A 32 3.20 11.02 -6.38
C GLY A 32 4.20 9.89 -6.14
N ILE A 33 4.79 9.83 -4.94
CA ILE A 33 5.76 8.78 -4.58
C ILE A 33 5.07 7.41 -4.52
N THR A 34 3.90 7.30 -3.90
CA THR A 34 3.17 6.03 -3.78
C THR A 34 2.71 5.53 -5.14
N PHE A 35 2.20 6.44 -5.99
CA PHE A 35 1.77 6.11 -7.34
C PHE A 35 2.94 5.63 -8.21
N ALA A 36 4.07 6.36 -8.18
CA ALA A 36 5.27 5.94 -8.89
C ALA A 36 5.79 4.58 -8.39
N ALA A 37 5.82 4.35 -7.07
CA ALA A 37 6.23 3.07 -6.50
C ALA A 37 5.28 1.93 -6.92
N ALA A 38 3.97 2.16 -6.94
CA ALA A 38 2.99 1.19 -7.40
C ALA A 38 3.21 0.81 -8.87
N LEU A 39 3.53 1.78 -9.73
CA LEU A 39 3.80 1.52 -11.16
C LEU A 39 5.14 0.82 -11.39
N VAL A 40 6.20 1.29 -10.72
CA VAL A 40 7.58 0.84 -10.97
C VAL A 40 7.88 -0.48 -10.25
N ILE A 41 7.30 -0.69 -9.07
CA ILE A 41 7.57 -1.87 -8.24
C ILE A 41 6.33 -2.77 -8.21
N GLY A 42 5.17 -2.21 -7.83
CA GLY A 42 3.96 -3.00 -7.59
C GLY A 42 3.49 -3.78 -8.83
N LEU A 43 3.37 -3.11 -9.97
CA LEU A 43 2.83 -3.72 -11.20
C LEU A 43 3.75 -4.80 -11.78
N PRO A 44 5.08 -4.58 -11.91
CA PRO A 44 6.01 -5.65 -12.28
C PRO A 44 6.02 -6.80 -11.29
N LEU A 45 5.97 -6.53 -9.99
CA LEU A 45 5.92 -7.56 -8.95
C LEU A 45 4.68 -8.44 -9.09
N THR A 46 3.51 -7.84 -9.26
CA THR A 46 2.26 -8.57 -9.53
C THR A 46 2.36 -9.40 -10.80
N ALA A 47 2.91 -8.85 -11.89
CA ALA A 47 3.07 -9.60 -13.14
C ALA A 47 3.98 -10.82 -12.99
N ILE A 48 5.07 -10.69 -12.23
CA ILE A 48 6.01 -11.79 -11.95
C ILE A 48 5.34 -12.85 -11.08
N LEU A 49 4.71 -12.46 -9.96
CA LEU A 49 4.01 -13.39 -9.06
C LEU A 49 2.90 -14.14 -9.80
N ARG A 50 2.15 -13.46 -10.68
CA ARG A 50 1.13 -14.07 -11.53
C ARG A 50 1.72 -15.09 -12.50
N ARG A 51 2.85 -14.77 -13.14
CA ARG A 51 3.52 -15.66 -14.08
C ARG A 51 4.00 -16.96 -13.43
N TRP A 52 4.35 -16.92 -12.14
CA TRP A 52 4.80 -18.09 -11.38
C TRP A 52 3.68 -18.75 -10.56
N ASP A 53 2.44 -18.31 -10.72
CA ASP A 53 1.28 -18.76 -9.95
C ASP A 53 1.50 -18.73 -8.43
N CYS A 54 2.26 -17.73 -7.97
CA CYS A 54 2.62 -17.50 -6.58
C CYS A 54 1.88 -16.28 -6.01
N GLU A 55 0.72 -15.93 -6.56
CA GLU A 55 -0.10 -14.81 -6.09
C GLU A 55 -0.83 -15.16 -4.79
N THR A 56 -0.11 -15.08 -3.67
CA THR A 56 -0.69 -15.21 -2.33
C THR A 56 -0.47 -13.93 -1.53
N ALA A 57 -1.39 -13.61 -0.62
CA ALA A 57 -1.29 -12.44 0.25
C ALA A 57 -0.02 -12.46 1.09
N VAL A 58 0.43 -13.66 1.50
CA VAL A 58 1.69 -13.86 2.22
C VAL A 58 2.90 -13.47 1.36
N ASN A 59 2.95 -13.90 0.10
CA ASN A 59 4.06 -13.56 -0.79
C ASN A 59 4.15 -12.05 -1.05
N TYR A 60 3.00 -11.41 -1.26
CA TYR A 60 2.94 -9.95 -1.34
C TYR A 60 3.44 -9.30 -0.05
N GLY A 61 2.99 -9.75 1.12
CA GLY A 61 3.44 -9.23 2.41
C GLY A 61 4.95 -9.34 2.63
N VAL A 62 5.55 -10.50 2.32
CA VAL A 62 7.00 -10.71 2.44
C VAL A 62 7.78 -9.79 1.51
N LEU A 63 7.36 -9.67 0.25
CA LEU A 63 8.01 -8.79 -0.72
C LEU A 63 7.83 -7.31 -0.36
N GLY A 64 6.65 -6.92 0.12
CA GLY A 64 6.37 -5.60 0.65
C GLY A 64 7.26 -5.26 1.84
N ALA A 65 7.45 -6.19 2.78
CA ALA A 65 8.36 -6.05 3.91
C ALA A 65 9.80 -5.84 3.42
N LEU A 66 10.25 -6.68 2.48
CA LEU A 66 11.59 -6.62 1.90
C LEU A 66 11.85 -5.26 1.23
N PHE A 67 10.95 -4.79 0.36
CA PHE A 67 11.12 -3.48 -0.28
C PHE A 67 10.99 -2.32 0.71
N GLY A 68 10.11 -2.43 1.71
CA GLY A 68 9.97 -1.46 2.78
C GLY A 68 11.23 -1.30 3.64
N PHE A 69 12.02 -2.37 3.78
CA PHE A 69 13.34 -2.33 4.40
C PHE A 69 14.42 -1.80 3.46
N LEU A 70 14.49 -2.37 2.24
CA LEU A 70 15.59 -2.12 1.30
C LEU A 70 15.60 -0.69 0.79
N ILE A 71 14.44 -0.08 0.51
CA ILE A 71 14.39 1.26 -0.08
C ILE A 71 15.07 2.29 0.84
N PRO A 72 14.69 2.44 2.13
CA PRO A 72 15.38 3.36 3.04
C PRO A 72 16.88 3.06 3.22
N VAL A 73 17.26 1.78 3.28
CA VAL A 73 18.67 1.37 3.42
C VAL A 73 19.48 1.78 2.19
N MET A 74 18.94 1.58 0.99
CA MET A 74 19.61 1.94 -0.26
C MET A 74 19.71 3.46 -0.43
N THR A 75 18.63 4.21 -0.15
CA THR A 75 18.60 5.66 -0.37
C THR A 75 19.33 6.46 0.71
N PHE A 76 19.15 6.13 1.98
CA PHE A 76 19.78 6.89 3.08
C PHE A 76 21.07 6.25 3.57
N GLY A 77 21.15 4.92 3.60
CA GLY A 77 22.34 4.22 4.09
C GLY A 77 23.46 4.25 3.06
N ILE A 78 23.21 3.74 1.86
CA ILE A 78 24.25 3.60 0.83
C ILE A 78 24.48 4.91 0.07
N ALA A 79 23.41 5.56 -0.41
CA ALA A 79 23.56 6.73 -1.27
C ALA A 79 23.89 8.03 -0.50
N SER A 80 23.55 8.11 0.79
CA SER A 80 23.74 9.32 1.61
C SER A 80 24.67 9.14 2.82
N ASP A 81 25.18 7.92 3.06
CA ASP A 81 26.00 7.56 4.23
C ASP A 81 25.35 7.84 5.60
N TRP A 82 24.02 7.86 5.65
CA TRP A 82 23.21 8.15 6.85
C TRP A 82 22.60 6.87 7.41
N LEU A 83 23.44 5.91 7.75
CA LEU A 83 23.02 4.57 8.17
C LEU A 83 22.04 4.59 9.36
N GLY A 84 22.26 5.47 10.35
CA GLY A 84 21.38 5.59 11.52
C GLY A 84 19.94 5.97 11.16
N LEU A 85 19.77 6.96 10.29
CA LEU A 85 18.45 7.36 9.78
C LEU A 85 17.85 6.26 8.90
N ALA A 86 18.67 5.65 8.05
CA ALA A 86 18.25 4.57 7.16
C ALA A 86 17.62 3.41 7.95
N LEU A 87 18.29 2.94 9.01
CA LEU A 87 17.77 1.86 9.86
C LEU A 87 16.52 2.28 10.64
N THR A 88 16.47 3.54 11.10
CA THR A 88 15.31 4.09 11.82
C THR A 88 14.07 4.14 10.91
N LEU A 89 14.24 4.42 9.61
CA LEU A 89 13.16 4.43 8.63
C LEU A 89 12.86 3.04 8.06
N ALA A 90 13.83 2.14 8.03
CA ALA A 90 13.67 0.79 7.49
C ALA A 90 12.70 -0.05 8.31
N VAL A 91 12.71 0.06 9.65
CA VAL A 91 11.77 -0.67 10.52
C VAL A 91 10.31 -0.31 10.26
N PRO A 92 9.87 0.96 10.38
CA PRO A 92 8.49 1.33 10.05
C PRO A 92 8.20 1.13 8.55
N GLY A 93 9.17 1.30 7.67
CA GLY A 93 9.05 1.01 6.25
C GLY A 93 8.72 -0.46 5.97
N THR A 94 9.38 -1.38 6.67
CA THR A 94 9.12 -2.83 6.59
C THR A 94 7.68 -3.14 6.97
N LEU A 95 7.20 -2.60 8.10
CA LEU A 95 5.84 -2.83 8.56
C LEU A 95 4.80 -2.22 7.61
N ALA A 96 5.01 -0.97 7.18
CA ALA A 96 4.12 -0.29 6.25
C ALA A 96 4.06 -1.03 4.90
N GLY A 97 5.21 -1.46 4.38
CA GLY A 97 5.31 -2.24 3.15
C GLY A 97 4.61 -3.59 3.26
N ALA A 98 4.83 -4.31 4.36
CA ALA A 98 4.18 -5.59 4.62
C ALA A 98 2.66 -5.45 4.65
N ILE A 99 2.13 -4.52 5.44
CA ILE A 99 0.68 -4.29 5.58
C ILE A 99 0.09 -3.92 4.23
N THR A 100 0.66 -2.92 3.55
CA THR A 100 0.13 -2.42 2.27
C THR A 100 0.10 -3.52 1.22
N ALA A 101 1.18 -4.29 1.08
CA ALA A 101 1.25 -5.36 0.10
C ALA A 101 0.34 -6.54 0.46
N THR A 102 0.22 -6.90 1.74
CA THR A 102 -0.70 -7.96 2.18
C THR A 102 -2.15 -7.59 1.90
N THR A 103 -2.56 -6.35 2.20
CA THR A 103 -3.91 -5.85 1.89
C THR A 103 -4.19 -5.91 0.39
N TRP A 104 -3.23 -5.53 -0.45
CA TRP A 104 -3.35 -5.68 -1.90
C TRP A 104 -3.48 -7.16 -2.32
N GLY A 105 -2.69 -8.05 -1.72
CA GLY A 105 -2.75 -9.48 -1.95
C GLY A 105 -4.11 -10.10 -1.62
N TYR A 106 -4.70 -9.76 -0.48
CA TYR A 106 -6.04 -10.21 -0.12
C TYR A 106 -7.11 -9.75 -1.11
N TRP A 107 -7.02 -8.50 -1.58
CA TRP A 107 -7.93 -8.01 -2.61
C TRP A 107 -7.79 -8.79 -3.92
N ARG A 108 -6.56 -9.13 -4.34
CA ARG A 108 -6.28 -9.95 -5.53
C ARG A 108 -6.79 -11.39 -5.39
N GLU A 109 -6.62 -12.01 -4.23
CA GLU A 109 -7.16 -13.34 -3.94
C GLU A 109 -8.69 -13.33 -4.01
N GLY A 110 -9.35 -12.31 -3.43
CA GLY A 110 -10.80 -12.15 -3.50
C GLY A 110 -11.32 -12.00 -4.94
N LEU A 111 -10.58 -11.30 -5.81
CA LEU A 111 -10.92 -11.21 -7.24
C LEU A 111 -10.80 -12.55 -7.96
N ARG A 112 -9.81 -13.39 -7.62
CA ARG A 112 -9.69 -14.75 -8.17
C ARG A 112 -10.93 -15.57 -7.80
N TRP A 113 -11.31 -15.59 -6.52
CA TRP A 113 -12.50 -16.33 -6.07
C TRP A 113 -13.80 -15.86 -6.70
N ALA A 114 -13.95 -14.56 -6.95
CA ALA A 114 -15.13 -14.02 -7.64
C ALA A 114 -15.15 -14.34 -9.15
N SER A 115 -14.00 -14.66 -9.74
CA SER A 115 -13.86 -14.96 -11.17
C SER A 115 -13.89 -16.45 -11.47
N ASP A 116 -13.67 -17.31 -10.47
CA ASP A 116 -13.79 -18.76 -10.62
C ASP A 116 -15.28 -19.12 -10.77
N PRO A 117 -15.68 -19.73 -11.91
CA PRO A 117 -17.06 -20.15 -12.11
C PRO A 117 -17.43 -21.18 -11.04
N GLU A 118 -18.63 -21.01 -10.46
CA GLU A 118 -19.19 -21.93 -9.48
C GLU A 118 -19.05 -23.37 -10.00
N PRO A 119 -18.50 -24.31 -9.20
CA PRO A 119 -18.31 -25.68 -9.67
C PRO A 119 -19.67 -26.25 -10.11
N PRO A 120 -19.76 -26.91 -11.28
CA PRO A 120 -21.03 -27.37 -11.87
C PRO A 120 -21.81 -28.38 -11.03
N ASP A 121 -21.24 -28.85 -9.92
CA ASP A 121 -21.81 -29.82 -8.98
C ASP A 121 -21.98 -29.27 -7.55
N GLN A 122 -22.42 -28.01 -7.37
CA GLN A 122 -23.07 -27.68 -6.10
C GLN A 122 -24.50 -28.24 -6.14
N PRO A 123 -24.80 -29.34 -5.40
CA PRO A 123 -26.17 -29.83 -5.31
C PRO A 123 -27.06 -28.71 -4.79
N ALA A 124 -28.16 -28.45 -5.49
CA ALA A 124 -29.14 -27.43 -5.16
C ALA A 124 -29.40 -27.43 -3.64
N LYS A 125 -29.12 -26.31 -2.97
CA LYS A 125 -29.32 -26.18 -1.52
C LYS A 125 -30.82 -26.38 -1.22
N PRO A 126 -31.25 -27.50 -0.61
CA PRO A 126 -32.66 -27.85 -0.48
C PRO A 126 -33.45 -26.96 0.50
N ILE A 127 -32.78 -26.00 1.14
CA ILE A 127 -33.36 -25.21 2.24
C ILE A 127 -34.29 -24.11 1.71
N HIS A 128 -34.10 -23.66 0.46
CA HIS A 128 -34.96 -22.63 -0.13
C HIS A 128 -36.32 -23.15 -0.63
N ASP A 129 -36.49 -24.47 -0.78
CA ASP A 129 -37.72 -25.09 -1.28
C ASP A 129 -38.70 -25.54 -0.16
N LEU A 130 -38.33 -25.37 1.11
CA LEU A 130 -39.13 -25.80 2.27
C LEU A 130 -40.02 -24.69 2.88
N ILE A 131 -40.06 -23.49 2.27
CA ILE A 131 -40.84 -22.33 2.76
C ILE A 131 -41.93 -21.90 1.75
N HIS A 132 -42.49 -22.85 1.00
CA HIS A 132 -43.70 -22.66 0.21
C HIS A 132 -44.80 -23.60 0.70
#